data_AF-A0A7W1PWK8-F1
#
_entry.id   AF-A0A7W1PWK8-F1
#
_cell.length_a   1.000
_cell.length_b   1.000
_cell.length_c   1.000
_cell.angle_alpha   90.00
_cell.angle_beta   90.00
_cell.angle_gamma   90.00
#
_symmetry.space_group_name_H-M   'P 1'
#
loop_
_entity.id
_entity.type
_entity.pdbx_description
1 polymer ?
#
loop_
_entity_poly.entity_id
_entity_poly.type
_entity_poly.pdbx_seq_one_letter_code
_entity_poly.pdbx_strand_id
1 'polypeptide(L)'
;MEIVFNNFKQIFETRYSLLSALDIGEDSVRYDFFAALNKSLQLNPWEIQLESPINKQAFIPRENPRRKSDEKPRIDLLVINSELNFCAEFALFKRNKVEGSPINETEYAFKVLNDILRLGLHSFYSCSKAYFICIADATMLKKQLWHKKTPPFPGDFYEFNYHTLKDIMGEYKSSKRIDPRFLLKLEQSNLTIRADKIFDEKVNSAINPLETRTLVWEVTNKQTNK
;
A
#
# COMPACT_ATOMS: atom_id res chain seq x y z
N MET A 1 12.43 -8.11 -9.69
CA MET A 1 11.32 -7.17 -9.39
C MET A 1 11.35 -5.93 -10.26
N GLU A 2 12.50 -5.30 -10.52
CA GLU A 2 12.59 -4.11 -11.38
C GLU A 2 11.91 -4.28 -12.76
N ILE A 3 12.13 -5.41 -13.44
CA ILE A 3 11.46 -5.75 -14.71
C ILE A 3 9.93 -5.75 -14.55
N VAL A 4 9.41 -6.25 -13.42
CA VAL A 4 7.97 -6.26 -13.12
C VAL A 4 7.45 -4.83 -12.97
N PHE A 5 8.16 -3.97 -12.24
CA PHE A 5 7.75 -2.58 -12.04
C PHE A 5 7.73 -1.79 -13.34
N ASN A 6 8.73 -1.99 -14.19
CA ASN A 6 8.79 -1.40 -15.53
C ASN A 6 7.65 -1.90 -16.43
N ASN A 7 7.37 -3.20 -16.44
CA ASN A 7 6.24 -3.75 -17.20
C ASN A 7 4.90 -3.25 -16.66
N PHE A 8 4.75 -3.15 -15.34
CA PHE A 8 3.55 -2.60 -14.70
C PHE A 8 3.31 -1.14 -15.12
N LYS A 9 4.34 -0.30 -15.06
CA LYS A 9 4.27 1.08 -15.56
C LYS A 9 3.78 1.13 -17.01
N GLN A 10 4.38 0.33 -17.90
CA GLN A 10 4.01 0.33 -19.33
C GLN A 10 2.56 -0.12 -19.58
N ILE A 11 2.11 -1.17 -18.88
CA ILE A 11 0.73 -1.67 -18.98
C ILE A 11 -0.24 -0.60 -18.48
N PHE A 12 0.05 -0.01 -17.31
CA PHE A 12 -0.77 1.05 -16.75
C PHE A 12 -0.78 2.29 -17.65
N GLU A 13 0.35 2.75 -18.18
CA GLU A 13 0.45 3.87 -19.12
C GLU A 13 -0.40 3.65 -20.37
N THR A 14 -0.42 2.42 -20.89
CA THR A 14 -1.25 2.06 -22.04
C THR A 14 -2.73 2.20 -21.69
N ARG A 15 -3.19 1.66 -20.56
CA ARG A 15 -4.57 1.83 -20.08
C ARG A 15 -4.91 3.29 -19.82
N TYR A 16 -4.02 4.01 -19.14
CA TYR A 16 -4.13 5.42 -18.76
C TYR A 16 -4.09 6.36 -19.97
N SER A 17 -3.68 5.87 -21.15
CA SER A 17 -3.75 6.61 -22.42
C SER A 17 -5.04 6.36 -23.20
N LEU A 18 -5.82 5.35 -22.81
CA LEU A 18 -7.08 4.98 -23.47
C LEU A 18 -8.32 5.37 -22.66
N LEU A 19 -8.18 5.48 -21.34
CA LEU A 19 -9.29 5.75 -20.42
C LEU A 19 -9.11 7.08 -19.69
N SER A 20 -10.22 7.73 -19.37
CA SER A 20 -10.20 8.86 -18.45
C SER A 20 -9.67 8.41 -17.10
N ALA A 21 -8.92 9.28 -16.42
CA ALA A 21 -8.48 9.03 -15.04
C ALA A 21 -9.67 8.67 -14.13
N LEU A 22 -10.88 9.18 -14.39
CA LEU A 22 -12.09 8.88 -13.61
C LEU A 22 -12.55 7.42 -13.75
N ASP A 23 -12.29 6.79 -14.89
CA ASP A 23 -12.72 5.41 -15.19
C ASP A 23 -11.76 4.35 -14.63
N ILE A 24 -10.61 4.77 -14.13
CA ILE A 24 -9.58 3.86 -13.59
C ILE A 24 -9.83 3.66 -12.10
N GLY A 25 -10.10 2.42 -11.69
CA GLY A 25 -10.26 2.05 -10.28
C GLY A 25 -8.99 1.45 -9.68
N GLU A 26 -8.96 1.28 -8.36
CA GLU A 26 -7.88 0.58 -7.67
C GLU A 26 -7.71 -0.86 -8.18
N ASP A 27 -8.82 -1.54 -8.53
CA ASP A 27 -8.78 -2.85 -9.15
C ASP A 27 -8.03 -2.85 -10.49
N SER A 28 -8.09 -1.77 -11.27
CA SER A 28 -7.31 -1.65 -12.51
C SER A 28 -5.81 -1.71 -12.23
N VAL A 29 -5.37 -1.05 -11.15
CA VAL A 29 -3.97 -1.08 -10.69
C VAL A 29 -3.57 -2.51 -10.31
N ARG A 30 -4.42 -3.22 -9.55
CA ARG A 30 -4.19 -4.63 -9.17
C ARG A 30 -4.06 -5.53 -10.40
N TYR A 31 -4.98 -5.42 -11.37
CA TYR A 31 -4.96 -6.23 -12.59
C TYR A 31 -3.76 -5.91 -13.50
N ASP A 32 -3.38 -4.64 -13.62
CA ASP A 32 -2.22 -4.24 -14.42
C ASP A 32 -0.92 -4.78 -13.81
N PHE A 33 -0.80 -4.78 -12.47
CA PHE A 33 0.34 -5.40 -11.79
C PHE A 33 0.34 -6.92 -11.93
N PHE A 34 -0.82 -7.57 -11.81
CA PHE A 34 -0.97 -9.01 -12.07
C PHE A 34 -0.52 -9.37 -13.49
N ALA A 35 -0.94 -8.60 -14.50
CA ALA A 35 -0.52 -8.80 -15.88
C ALA A 35 1.00 -8.61 -16.04
N ALA A 36 1.59 -7.63 -15.34
CA ALA A 36 3.03 -7.42 -15.34
C ALA A 36 3.80 -8.60 -14.73
N LEU A 37 3.30 -9.21 -13.65
CA LEU A 37 3.88 -10.40 -13.04
C LEU A 37 3.89 -11.57 -14.02
N ASN A 38 2.73 -11.89 -14.61
CA ASN A 38 2.62 -12.99 -15.58
C ASN A 38 3.55 -12.78 -16.78
N LYS A 39 3.61 -11.56 -17.31
CA LYS A 39 4.48 -11.22 -18.44
C LYS A 39 5.97 -11.34 -18.10
N SER A 40 6.36 -10.99 -16.88
CA SER A 40 7.77 -10.88 -16.50
C SER A 40 8.36 -12.17 -15.93
N LEU A 41 7.55 -12.96 -15.23
CA LEU A 41 8.03 -14.05 -14.38
C LEU A 41 7.44 -15.41 -14.76
N GLN A 42 6.53 -15.46 -15.73
CA GLN A 42 5.89 -16.70 -16.21
C GLN A 42 5.33 -17.56 -15.07
N LEU A 43 4.76 -16.91 -14.06
CA LEU A 43 4.20 -17.57 -12.89
C LEU A 43 3.00 -18.44 -13.30
N ASN A 44 2.86 -19.57 -12.63
CA ASN A 44 1.67 -20.37 -12.73
C ASN A 44 0.50 -19.65 -12.02
N PRO A 45 -0.75 -19.80 -12.50
CA PRO A 45 -1.89 -19.10 -11.91
C PRO A 45 -2.08 -19.33 -10.40
N TRP A 46 -1.71 -20.52 -9.88
CA TRP A 46 -1.84 -20.84 -8.45
C TRP A 46 -0.76 -20.23 -7.56
N GLU A 47 0.32 -19.71 -8.16
CA GLU A 47 1.41 -19.04 -7.43
C GLU A 47 1.04 -17.61 -7.07
N ILE A 48 0.01 -17.05 -7.70
CA ILE A 48 -0.50 -15.71 -7.43
C ILE A 48 -1.88 -15.82 -6.76
N GLN A 49 -1.96 -15.32 -5.54
CA GLN A 49 -3.19 -15.32 -4.74
C GLN A 49 -3.65 -13.88 -4.53
N LEU A 50 -4.82 -13.55 -5.05
CA LEU A 50 -5.47 -12.28 -4.77
C LEU A 50 -6.27 -12.36 -3.49
N GLU A 51 -6.36 -11.27 -2.74
CA GLU A 51 -7.22 -11.15 -1.56
C GLU A 51 -6.96 -12.25 -0.51
N SER A 52 -5.68 -12.59 -0.32
CA SER A 52 -5.27 -13.70 0.55
C SER A 52 -5.38 -13.30 2.02
N PRO A 53 -5.82 -14.20 2.93
CA PRO A 53 -5.87 -13.88 4.35
C PRO A 53 -4.50 -13.45 4.90
N ILE A 54 -4.46 -12.37 5.66
CA ILE A 54 -3.26 -11.96 6.39
C ILE A 54 -2.88 -13.07 7.39
N ASN A 55 -1.57 -13.26 7.60
CA ASN A 55 -1.05 -14.17 8.61
C ASN A 55 -1.73 -13.90 9.97
N LYS A 56 -2.29 -14.94 10.59
CA LYS A 56 -3.06 -14.81 11.84
C LYS A 56 -2.25 -14.23 13.00
N GLN A 57 -0.92 -14.33 12.94
CA GLN A 57 -0.03 -13.73 13.92
C GLN A 57 0.19 -12.22 13.69
N ALA A 58 -0.22 -11.65 12.56
CA ALA A 58 0.00 -10.23 12.24
C ALA A 58 -1.05 -9.27 12.84
N PHE A 59 -2.10 -9.78 13.48
CA PHE A 59 -3.14 -8.94 14.10
C PHE A 59 -3.76 -9.63 15.32
N ILE A 60 -4.41 -8.85 16.19
CA ILE A 60 -5.21 -9.38 17.31
C ILE A 60 -6.64 -9.69 16.81
N PRO A 61 -7.13 -10.94 16.87
CA PRO A 61 -8.52 -11.27 16.52
C PRO A 61 -9.52 -10.54 17.44
N ARG A 62 -10.74 -10.20 16.98
CA ARG A 62 -11.76 -9.68 17.92
C ARG A 62 -12.32 -10.82 18.78
N GLU A 63 -12.73 -10.45 19.98
CA GLU A 63 -13.31 -11.37 20.95
C GLU A 63 -14.70 -11.90 20.55
N ASN A 64 -15.44 -11.21 19.67
CA ASN A 64 -16.82 -11.56 19.33
C ASN A 64 -17.02 -11.97 17.86
N PRO A 65 -16.94 -13.28 17.54
CA PRO A 65 -16.96 -13.80 16.16
C PRO A 65 -18.36 -13.86 15.51
N ARG A 66 -19.44 -13.44 16.20
CA ARG A 66 -20.83 -13.61 15.71
C ARG A 66 -21.22 -12.72 14.52
N ARG A 67 -20.34 -11.82 14.04
CA ARG A 67 -20.51 -11.15 12.74
C ARG A 67 -19.74 -11.93 11.67
N LYS A 68 -20.40 -12.94 11.08
CA LYS A 68 -19.82 -13.91 10.14
C LYS A 68 -19.22 -13.32 8.84
N SER A 69 -19.42 -12.04 8.52
CA SER A 69 -18.92 -11.41 7.28
C SER A 69 -17.56 -10.66 7.40
N ASP A 70 -17.02 -10.41 8.60
CA ASP A 70 -16.17 -9.21 8.79
C ASP A 70 -14.73 -9.39 9.35
N GLU A 71 -14.12 -10.58 9.46
CA GLU A 71 -12.95 -10.70 10.37
C GLU A 71 -11.76 -11.55 9.95
N LYS A 72 -11.47 -11.63 8.65
CA LYS A 72 -10.13 -11.99 8.19
C LYS A 72 -9.58 -10.83 7.38
N PRO A 73 -8.74 -9.97 7.98
CA PRO A 73 -7.97 -9.01 7.19
C PRO A 73 -7.29 -9.74 6.04
N ARG A 74 -7.32 -9.15 4.86
CA ARG A 74 -6.73 -9.70 3.64
C ARG A 74 -5.52 -8.88 3.23
N ILE A 75 -4.69 -9.44 2.39
CA ILE A 75 -3.64 -8.73 1.65
C ILE A 75 -4.01 -8.82 0.18
N ASP A 76 -3.88 -7.71 -0.55
CA ASP A 76 -4.40 -7.63 -1.91
C ASP A 76 -3.77 -8.68 -2.84
N LEU A 77 -2.46 -8.92 -2.67
CA LEU A 77 -1.71 -9.87 -3.47
C LEU A 77 -0.68 -10.61 -2.61
N LEU A 78 -0.60 -11.92 -2.82
CA LEU A 78 0.42 -12.80 -2.27
C LEU A 78 0.96 -13.68 -3.40
N VAL A 79 2.28 -13.69 -3.57
CA VAL A 79 2.99 -14.56 -4.51
C VAL A 79 3.84 -15.54 -3.73
N ILE A 80 3.60 -16.84 -3.94
CA ILE A 80 4.32 -17.92 -3.28
C ILE A 80 4.77 -18.94 -4.32
N ASN A 81 6.07 -19.03 -4.55
CA ASN A 81 6.72 -20.18 -5.18
C ASN A 81 8.11 -20.42 -4.56
N SER A 82 8.88 -21.37 -5.10
CA SER A 82 10.19 -21.75 -4.57
C SER A 82 11.25 -20.65 -4.64
N GLU A 83 11.08 -19.67 -5.54
CA GLU A 83 12.08 -18.62 -5.83
C GLU A 83 11.63 -17.22 -5.37
N LEU A 84 10.33 -17.02 -5.23
CA LEU A 84 9.68 -15.75 -4.97
C LEU A 84 8.62 -15.92 -3.87
N ASN A 85 8.80 -15.17 -2.80
CA ASN A 85 7.84 -15.07 -1.71
C ASN A 85 7.65 -13.59 -1.38
N PHE A 86 6.55 -12.99 -1.83
CA PHE A 86 6.24 -11.59 -1.54
C PHE A 86 4.75 -11.32 -1.45
N CYS A 87 4.39 -10.24 -0.77
CA CYS A 87 3.04 -9.70 -0.71
C CYS A 87 2.99 -8.24 -1.13
N ALA A 88 1.82 -7.76 -1.52
CA ALA A 88 1.60 -6.36 -1.86
C ALA A 88 0.21 -5.84 -1.44
N GLU A 89 0.15 -4.55 -1.15
CA GLU A 89 -1.09 -3.75 -1.04
C GLU A 89 -1.08 -2.68 -2.12
N PHE A 90 -2.25 -2.34 -2.65
CA PHE A 90 -2.39 -1.37 -3.73
C PHE A 90 -3.14 -0.11 -3.27
N ALA A 91 -2.79 1.01 -3.87
CA ALA A 91 -3.51 2.26 -3.69
C ALA A 91 -3.61 3.03 -5.00
N LEU A 92 -4.77 3.64 -5.22
CA LEU A 92 -4.97 4.63 -6.27
C LEU A 92 -5.39 5.97 -5.66
N PHE A 93 -4.53 6.97 -5.81
CA PHE A 93 -4.74 8.32 -5.30
C PHE A 93 -4.92 9.29 -6.46
N LYS A 94 -6.19 9.52 -6.81
CA LYS A 94 -6.56 10.38 -7.94
C LYS A 94 -7.68 11.34 -7.58
N ARG A 95 -7.86 12.39 -8.39
CA ARG A 95 -9.03 13.28 -8.30
C ARG A 95 -10.32 12.51 -8.59
N ASN A 96 -11.29 12.58 -7.67
CA ASN A 96 -12.44 11.68 -7.73
C ASN A 96 -13.67 12.20 -8.48
N LYS A 97 -14.05 13.50 -8.44
CA LYS A 97 -15.37 13.89 -9.05
C LYS A 97 -15.52 15.29 -9.68
N VAL A 98 -14.79 16.34 -9.31
CA VAL A 98 -14.88 17.67 -9.99
C VAL A 98 -13.56 18.42 -9.87
N GLU A 99 -13.24 19.27 -10.86
CA GLU A 99 -12.20 20.28 -10.75
C GLU A 99 -12.40 21.16 -9.52
N GLY A 100 -11.40 21.22 -8.63
CA GLY A 100 -11.48 22.02 -7.40
C GLY A 100 -12.16 21.35 -6.20
N SER A 101 -12.60 20.09 -6.28
CA SER A 101 -13.06 19.36 -5.09
C SER A 101 -11.89 19.13 -4.12
N PRO A 102 -12.03 19.44 -2.81
CA PRO A 102 -10.99 19.22 -1.83
C PRO A 102 -10.72 17.72 -1.68
N ILE A 103 -9.43 17.37 -1.60
CA ILE A 103 -8.98 16.02 -1.32
C ILE A 103 -8.85 15.83 0.17
N ASN A 104 -9.30 14.69 0.66
CA ASN A 104 -9.06 14.29 2.05
C ASN A 104 -7.63 13.77 2.20
N GLU A 105 -6.66 14.68 2.13
CA GLU A 105 -5.22 14.39 2.23
C GLU A 105 -4.89 13.57 3.49
N THR A 106 -5.62 13.84 4.57
CA THR A 106 -5.51 13.10 5.83
C THR A 106 -5.91 11.64 5.65
N GLU A 107 -7.03 11.36 5.00
CA GLU A 107 -7.50 9.98 4.76
C GLU A 107 -6.51 9.18 3.93
N TYR A 108 -5.95 9.76 2.87
CA TYR A 108 -4.97 9.08 2.05
C TYR A 108 -3.65 8.80 2.77
N ALA A 109 -3.14 9.77 3.54
CA ALA A 109 -1.95 9.52 4.34
C ALA A 109 -2.16 8.42 5.38
N PHE A 110 -3.32 8.38 6.05
CA PHE A 110 -3.64 7.27 6.97
C PHE A 110 -3.81 5.94 6.24
N LYS A 111 -4.35 5.92 5.01
CA LYS A 111 -4.38 4.70 4.18
C LYS A 111 -2.96 4.20 3.90
N VAL A 112 -2.03 5.07 3.48
CA VAL A 112 -0.61 4.70 3.27
C VAL A 112 0.00 4.09 4.54
N LEU A 113 -0.15 4.76 5.69
CA LEU A 113 0.38 4.26 6.96
C LEU A 113 -0.24 2.92 7.37
N ASN A 114 -1.56 2.76 7.20
CA ASN A 114 -2.27 1.54 7.55
C ASN A 114 -1.89 0.36 6.65
N ASP A 115 -1.74 0.59 5.35
CA ASP A 115 -1.38 -0.46 4.39
C ASP A 115 0.10 -0.87 4.57
N ILE A 116 1.01 0.08 4.81
CA ILE A 116 2.41 -0.22 5.18
C ILE A 116 2.47 -0.99 6.51
N LEU A 117 1.66 -0.61 7.52
CA LEU A 117 1.60 -1.32 8.79
C LEU A 117 1.16 -2.78 8.60
N ARG A 118 0.09 -3.00 7.84
CA ARG A 118 -0.44 -4.34 7.52
C ARG A 118 0.59 -5.19 6.79
N LEU A 119 1.26 -4.62 5.79
CA LEU A 119 2.36 -5.25 5.04
C LEU A 119 3.55 -5.61 5.94
N GLY A 120 4.00 -4.68 6.78
CA GLY A 120 5.15 -4.86 7.66
C GLY A 120 4.91 -5.94 8.71
N LEU A 121 3.70 -6.02 9.27
CA LEU A 121 3.33 -7.09 10.20
C LEU A 121 3.14 -8.43 9.48
N HIS A 122 2.49 -8.45 8.32
CA HIS A 122 2.34 -9.69 7.55
C HIS A 122 3.70 -10.29 7.20
N SER A 123 4.56 -9.51 6.55
CA SER A 123 5.90 -9.93 6.09
C SER A 123 6.79 -10.46 7.22
N PHE A 124 6.73 -9.85 8.41
CA PHE A 124 7.46 -10.33 9.58
C PHE A 124 7.11 -11.78 9.93
N TYR A 125 5.81 -12.13 9.94
CA TYR A 125 5.36 -13.47 10.34
C TYR A 125 5.36 -14.48 9.18
N SER A 126 5.24 -14.04 7.93
CA SER A 126 5.25 -14.91 6.75
C SER A 126 6.65 -15.08 6.13
N CYS A 127 7.65 -14.32 6.58
CA CYS A 127 8.97 -14.23 5.95
C CYS A 127 8.89 -13.88 4.44
N SER A 128 7.85 -13.15 4.02
CA SER A 128 7.68 -12.68 2.65
C SER A 128 8.27 -11.28 2.50
N LYS A 129 8.79 -10.94 1.31
CA LYS A 129 9.01 -9.52 0.98
C LYS A 129 7.67 -8.79 0.93
N ALA A 130 7.66 -7.48 1.09
CA ALA A 130 6.43 -6.69 1.08
C ALA A 130 6.60 -5.43 0.22
N TYR A 131 5.60 -5.15 -0.61
CA TYR A 131 5.58 -3.97 -1.48
C TYR A 131 4.30 -3.18 -1.31
N PHE A 132 4.41 -1.88 -1.05
CA PHE A 132 3.29 -0.96 -1.20
C PHE A 132 3.35 -0.32 -2.58
N ILE A 133 2.32 -0.56 -3.40
CA ILE A 133 2.30 -0.15 -4.80
C ILE A 133 1.19 0.87 -5.00
N CYS A 134 1.56 2.04 -5.51
CA CYS A 134 0.64 3.15 -5.64
C CYS A 134 0.72 3.81 -7.02
N ILE A 135 -0.44 4.16 -7.55
CA ILE A 135 -0.55 5.19 -8.59
C ILE A 135 -1.10 6.45 -7.94
N ALA A 136 -0.42 7.57 -8.13
CA ALA A 136 -0.87 8.85 -7.60
C ALA A 136 -0.76 9.97 -8.63
N ASP A 137 -1.77 10.83 -8.69
CA ASP A 137 -1.74 12.05 -9.50
C ASP A 137 -1.24 13.28 -8.72
N ALA A 138 -1.01 14.38 -9.44
CA ALA A 138 -0.50 15.65 -8.96
C ALA A 138 -1.28 16.24 -7.78
N THR A 139 -2.52 15.80 -7.58
CA THR A 139 -3.35 16.30 -6.50
C THR A 139 -2.95 15.72 -5.13
N MET A 140 -2.26 14.58 -5.13
CA MET A 140 -1.67 13.96 -3.95
C MET A 140 -0.15 14.12 -3.86
N LEU A 141 0.53 14.33 -4.99
CA LEU A 141 1.96 14.63 -4.98
C LEU A 141 2.25 15.91 -4.18
N LYS A 142 3.33 15.87 -3.41
CA LYS A 142 3.84 16.92 -2.49
C LYS A 142 2.92 17.24 -1.30
N LYS A 143 1.85 16.48 -1.09
CA LYS A 143 0.94 16.67 0.07
C LYS A 143 1.56 16.10 1.33
N GLN A 144 1.43 16.82 2.45
CA GLN A 144 1.98 16.40 3.73
C GLN A 144 0.91 16.48 4.81
N LEU A 145 0.93 15.54 5.75
CA LEU A 145 0.14 15.68 6.97
C LEU A 145 0.59 16.95 7.74
N TRP A 146 -0.38 17.68 8.30
CA TRP A 146 -0.16 18.95 9.00
C TRP A 146 0.93 18.87 10.09
N HIS A 147 1.03 17.74 10.80
CA HIS A 147 1.99 17.55 11.89
C HIS A 147 3.45 17.39 11.45
N LYS A 148 3.72 17.24 10.14
CA LYS A 148 5.07 17.10 9.54
C LYS A 148 5.98 15.98 10.09
N LYS A 149 5.49 15.10 10.97
CA LYS A 149 6.25 13.91 11.44
C LYS A 149 6.31 12.79 10.39
N THR A 150 5.52 12.90 9.32
CA THR A 150 5.66 12.09 8.12
C THR A 150 6.21 12.95 6.99
N PRO A 151 7.04 12.41 6.09
CA PRO A 151 7.49 13.15 4.92
C PRO A 151 6.31 13.48 4.00
N PRO A 152 6.41 14.54 3.19
CA PRO A 152 5.46 14.79 2.11
C PRO A 152 5.34 13.56 1.22
N PHE A 153 4.12 13.25 0.78
CA PHE A 153 3.86 12.19 -0.18
C PHE A 153 4.30 12.64 -1.59
N PRO A 154 4.99 11.80 -2.38
CA PRO A 154 5.58 10.52 -1.99
C PRO A 154 6.89 10.75 -1.23
N GLY A 155 6.98 10.22 -0.01
CA GLY A 155 8.21 10.29 0.77
C GLY A 155 9.24 9.29 0.26
N ASP A 156 10.52 9.62 0.35
CA ASP A 156 11.60 8.68 -0.01
C ASP A 156 11.63 7.47 0.94
N PHE A 157 11.21 7.66 2.19
CA PHE A 157 10.92 6.56 3.09
C PHE A 157 9.82 6.93 4.08
N TYR A 158 9.16 5.92 4.66
CA TYR A 158 8.32 6.05 5.85
C TYR A 158 8.89 5.17 6.94
N GLU A 159 8.96 5.65 8.18
CA GLU A 159 9.42 4.84 9.31
C GLU A 159 8.58 5.14 10.54
N PHE A 160 8.08 4.11 11.19
CA PHE A 160 7.26 4.25 12.39
C PHE A 160 7.29 3.00 13.25
N ASN A 161 7.14 3.22 14.56
CA ASN A 161 6.80 2.19 15.53
C ASN A 161 5.45 2.53 16.19
N TYR A 162 5.07 1.76 17.20
CA TYR A 162 3.83 1.98 17.94
C TYR A 162 3.70 3.41 18.49
N HIS A 163 4.75 3.94 19.12
CA HIS A 163 4.72 5.29 19.71
C HIS A 163 4.58 6.38 18.64
N THR A 164 5.31 6.25 17.52
CA THR A 164 5.18 7.17 16.38
C THR A 164 3.74 7.21 15.87
N LEU A 165 3.10 6.05 15.67
CA LEU A 165 1.71 6.00 15.19
C LEU A 165 0.71 6.54 16.22
N LYS A 166 0.91 6.26 17.52
CA LYS A 166 0.04 6.79 18.59
C LYS A 166 0.09 8.30 18.66
N ASP A 167 1.27 8.89 18.53
CA ASP A 167 1.45 10.34 18.50
C ASP A 167 0.71 10.96 17.30
N ILE A 168 0.89 10.38 16.10
CA ILE A 168 0.18 10.82 14.88
C ILE A 168 -1.34 10.72 15.09
N MET A 169 -1.85 9.61 15.62
CA MET A 169 -3.29 9.41 15.84
C MET A 169 -3.87 10.38 16.88
N GLY A 170 -3.11 10.71 17.93
CA GLY A 170 -3.51 11.63 19.00
C GLY A 170 -3.79 13.03 18.49
N GLU A 171 -2.95 13.52 17.57
CA GLU A 171 -3.09 14.87 16.99
C GLU A 171 -4.33 15.04 16.10
N TYR A 172 -4.77 13.96 15.43
CA TYR A 172 -5.97 14.00 14.56
C TYR A 172 -7.27 13.67 15.28
N LYS A 173 -7.23 13.41 16.59
CA LYS A 173 -8.39 12.91 17.38
C LYS A 173 -9.11 11.75 16.70
N SER A 174 -8.37 10.91 15.98
CA SER A 174 -8.93 9.93 15.06
C SER A 174 -8.41 8.53 15.35
N SER A 175 -8.92 7.95 16.44
CA SER A 175 -8.60 6.58 16.86
C SER A 175 -9.09 5.49 15.90
N LYS A 176 -9.83 5.85 14.84
CA LYS A 176 -10.46 4.91 13.88
C LYS A 176 -9.72 4.77 12.55
N ARG A 177 -8.65 5.53 12.30
CA ARG A 177 -7.98 5.58 10.99
C ARG A 177 -6.89 4.53 10.78
N ILE A 178 -6.36 3.98 11.87
CA ILE A 178 -5.48 2.80 11.85
C ILE A 178 -6.23 1.69 12.56
N ASP A 179 -6.21 0.49 12.00
CA ASP A 179 -6.87 -0.66 12.61
C ASP A 179 -6.18 -1.02 13.95
N PRO A 180 -6.89 -0.91 15.09
CA PRO A 180 -6.31 -1.14 16.42
C PRO A 180 -5.75 -2.56 16.58
N ARG A 181 -6.26 -3.54 15.85
CA ARG A 181 -5.78 -4.94 15.90
C ARG A 181 -4.33 -5.06 15.44
N PHE A 182 -3.95 -4.26 14.45
CA PHE A 182 -2.57 -4.21 13.94
C PHE A 182 -1.71 -3.29 14.80
N LEU A 183 -2.24 -2.16 15.26
CA LEU A 183 -1.51 -1.24 16.12
C LEU A 183 -1.08 -1.89 17.44
N LEU A 184 -1.98 -2.61 18.11
CA LEU A 184 -1.66 -3.38 19.32
C LEU A 184 -0.68 -4.52 19.02
N LYS A 185 -0.78 -5.13 17.83
CA LYS A 185 0.17 -6.18 17.45
C LYS A 185 1.57 -5.63 17.20
N LEU A 186 1.68 -4.41 16.67
CA LEU A 186 2.95 -3.70 16.52
C LEU A 186 3.60 -3.44 17.89
N GLU A 187 2.81 -3.02 18.88
CA GLU A 187 3.26 -2.84 20.27
C GLU A 187 3.79 -4.15 20.85
N GLN A 188 3.02 -5.24 20.77
CA GLN A 188 3.41 -6.55 21.29
C GLN A 188 4.68 -7.11 20.62
N SER A 189 4.85 -6.85 19.33
CA SER A 189 5.98 -7.37 18.55
C SER A 189 7.25 -6.52 18.71
N ASN A 190 7.13 -5.32 19.30
CA ASN A 190 8.22 -4.36 19.46
C ASN A 190 9.00 -4.12 18.15
N LEU A 191 8.25 -3.92 17.06
CA LEU A 191 8.83 -3.69 15.73
C LEU A 191 8.85 -2.21 15.38
N THR A 192 9.86 -1.84 14.61
CA THR A 192 9.85 -0.63 13.78
C THR A 192 9.64 -1.06 12.33
N ILE A 193 8.64 -0.48 11.68
CA ILE A 193 8.34 -0.72 10.26
C ILE A 193 8.93 0.43 9.45
N ARG A 194 9.60 0.08 8.36
CA ARG A 194 10.20 1.01 7.41
C ARG A 194 9.75 0.68 6.00
N ALA A 195 9.40 1.68 5.21
CA ALA A 195 9.06 1.54 3.80
C ALA A 195 9.97 2.46 2.98
N ASP A 196 10.89 1.89 2.21
CA ASP A 196 11.84 2.65 1.37
C ASP A 196 11.33 2.71 -0.07
N LYS A 197 11.31 3.89 -0.68
CA LYS A 197 10.85 4.06 -2.06
C LYS A 197 11.90 3.49 -3.00
N ILE A 198 11.51 2.50 -3.79
CA ILE A 198 12.39 1.78 -4.72
C ILE A 198 12.02 1.97 -6.19
N PHE A 199 10.87 2.59 -6.47
CA PHE A 199 10.41 2.90 -7.81
C PHE A 199 9.58 4.18 -7.79
N ASP A 200 9.89 5.11 -8.68
CA ASP A 200 9.22 6.41 -8.75
C ASP A 200 9.29 6.95 -10.19
N GLU A 201 8.32 6.55 -11.00
CA GLU A 201 8.33 6.81 -12.43
C GLU A 201 7.10 7.57 -12.89
N LYS A 202 7.31 8.51 -13.81
CA LYS A 202 6.20 9.29 -14.39
C LYS A 202 5.40 8.43 -15.37
N VAL A 203 4.08 8.45 -15.23
CA VAL A 203 3.12 7.89 -16.17
C VAL A 203 2.85 8.94 -17.25
N ASN A 204 3.13 8.59 -18.50
CA ASN A 204 2.82 9.41 -19.65
C ASN A 204 1.42 9.04 -20.19
N SER A 205 0.61 10.05 -20.47
CA SER A 205 -0.68 9.89 -21.12
C SER A 205 -0.95 11.02 -22.09
N ALA A 206 -1.53 10.67 -23.23
CA ALA A 206 -1.94 11.63 -24.25
C ALA A 206 -3.24 12.38 -23.88
N ILE A 207 -4.05 11.81 -22.97
CA ILE A 207 -5.42 12.30 -22.70
C ILE A 207 -5.62 12.80 -21.27
N ASN A 208 -4.79 12.37 -20.33
CA ASN A 208 -4.87 12.79 -18.93
C ASN A 208 -3.81 13.88 -18.64
N PRO A 209 -4.23 15.12 -18.30
CA PRO A 209 -3.33 16.27 -18.23
C PRO A 209 -2.53 16.38 -16.93
N LEU A 210 -2.93 15.67 -15.87
CA LEU A 210 -2.27 15.75 -14.57
C LEU A 210 -1.03 14.87 -14.55
N GLU A 211 0.05 15.35 -13.92
CA GLU A 211 1.19 14.51 -13.60
C GLU A 211 0.70 13.31 -12.79
N THR A 212 0.98 12.11 -13.27
CA THR A 212 0.66 10.85 -12.58
C THR A 212 1.94 10.04 -12.48
N ARG A 213 2.13 9.34 -11.36
CA ARG A 213 3.34 8.57 -11.08
C ARG A 213 3.01 7.17 -10.60
N THR A 214 3.86 6.23 -11.00
CA THR A 214 3.92 4.87 -10.45
C THR A 214 4.97 4.86 -9.34
N LEU A 215 4.53 4.51 -8.14
CA LEU A 215 5.31 4.60 -6.92
C LEU A 215 5.33 3.23 -6.24
N VAL A 216 6.51 2.75 -5.85
CA VAL A 216 6.65 1.48 -5.11
C VAL A 216 7.59 1.68 -3.93
N TRP A 217 7.15 1.22 -2.77
CA TRP A 217 7.97 1.11 -1.58
C TRP A 217 8.18 -0.36 -1.21
N GLU A 218 9.41 -0.72 -0.87
CA GLU A 218 9.71 -1.99 -0.19
C GLU A 218 9.54 -1.80 1.31
N VAL A 219 8.69 -2.63 1.91
CA VAL A 219 8.40 -2.59 3.34
C VAL A 219 9.28 -3.62 4.05
N THR A 220 10.06 -3.14 5.01
CA THR A 220 10.92 -3.93 5.88
C THR A 220 10.54 -3.68 7.34
N ASN A 221 10.99 -4.57 8.22
CA ASN A 221 10.76 -4.48 9.65
C ASN A 221 12.06 -4.81 10.39
N LYS A 222 12.24 -4.18 11.56
CA LYS A 222 13.37 -4.43 12.46
C LYS A 222 12.85 -4.49 13.88
N GLN A 223 13.41 -5.41 14.66
CA GLN A 223 13.12 -5.48 16.09
C GLN A 223 13.80 -4.31 16.80
N THR A 224 13.05 -3.58 17.61
CA THR A 224 13.60 -2.44 18.34
C THR A 224 14.44 -2.98 19.50
N ASN A 225 15.77 -2.78 19.47
CA ASN A 225 16.62 -3.11 20.60
C ASN A 225 16.18 -2.27 21.80
N LYS A 226 15.86 -2.94 22.91
CA LYS A 226 15.58 -2.29 24.20
C LYS A 226 16.87 -1.77 24.82
#